data_AF-A0A7H4PM75-F1
#
_entry.id   AF-A0A7H4PM75-F1
#
_cell.length_a   1.000
_cell.length_b   1.000
_cell.length_c   1.000
_cell.angle_alpha   90.00
_cell.angle_beta   90.00
_cell.angle_gamma   90.00
#
_symmetry.space_group_name_H-M   'P 1'
#
loop_
_entity.id
_entity.type
_entity.pdbx_description
1 polymer ?
#
loop_
_entity_poly.entity_id
_entity_poly.type
_entity_poly.pdbx_seq_one_letter_code
_entity_poly.pdbx_strand_id
1 'polypeptide(L)'
;MGNGWHEWPLVLFTVLGQSVAGAIIVSGLGWLSLNNNSEARQRLVRCMFFIWLVMGIGFLASIIHLGSPLRAFNSLTRVGASALSNEIASGALFFAVGGVWWLLTFLGKMPAILAKAWLLLTMLLGCLFVLEMTLVYQIKYRADLV
;
A
#
# COMPACT_ATOMS: atom_id res chain seq x y z
N MET A 1 -17.29 -26.49 -10.42
CA MET A 1 -16.56 -25.61 -9.49
C MET A 1 -15.43 -24.99 -10.30
N GLY A 2 -15.45 -23.67 -10.52
CA GLY A 2 -14.39 -23.01 -11.27
C GLY A 2 -13.08 -23.20 -10.53
N ASN A 3 -12.04 -23.71 -11.20
CA ASN A 3 -10.72 -23.83 -10.62
C ASN A 3 -10.32 -22.47 -10.01
N GLY A 4 -9.76 -22.44 -8.80
CA GLY A 4 -9.45 -21.22 -8.02
C GLY A 4 -8.51 -20.20 -8.69
N TRP A 5 -8.13 -20.39 -9.95
CA TRP A 5 -7.39 -19.47 -10.82
C TRP A 5 -7.97 -18.05 -10.86
N HIS A 6 -9.28 -17.88 -10.65
CA HIS A 6 -9.89 -16.55 -10.61
C HIS A 6 -9.47 -15.76 -9.36
N GLU A 7 -9.23 -16.41 -8.21
CA GLU A 7 -8.91 -15.77 -6.92
C GLU A 7 -7.40 -15.44 -6.78
N TRP A 8 -6.54 -16.14 -7.53
CA TRP A 8 -5.08 -15.98 -7.47
C TRP A 8 -4.58 -14.54 -7.63
N PRO A 9 -5.10 -13.73 -8.57
CA PRO A 9 -4.72 -12.32 -8.70
C PRO A 9 -5.03 -11.49 -7.44
N LEU A 10 -6.14 -11.77 -6.76
CA LEU A 10 -6.52 -11.08 -5.52
C LEU A 10 -5.62 -11.52 -4.36
N VAL A 11 -5.30 -12.82 -4.26
CA VAL A 11 -4.35 -13.34 -3.26
C VAL A 11 -2.95 -12.74 -3.47
N LEU A 12 -2.50 -12.62 -4.72
CA LEU A 12 -1.22 -11.97 -5.02
C LEU A 12 -1.24 -10.50 -4.61
N PHE A 13 -2.32 -9.77 -4.88
CA PHE A 13 -2.46 -8.39 -4.43
C PHE A 13 -2.34 -8.27 -2.91
N THR A 14 -3.01 -9.11 -2.14
CA THR A 14 -2.99 -9.03 -0.67
C THR A 14 -1.63 -9.38 -0.09
N VAL A 15 -1.01 -10.46 -0.53
CA VAL A 15 0.32 -10.89 -0.03
C VAL A 15 1.41 -9.88 -0.39
N LEU A 16 1.44 -9.41 -1.65
CA LEU A 16 2.42 -8.41 -2.08
C LEU A 16 2.18 -7.07 -1.38
N GLY A 17 0.92 -6.64 -1.25
CA GLY A 17 0.55 -5.40 -0.57
C GLY A 17 0.96 -5.38 0.91
N GLN A 18 0.69 -6.47 1.65
CA GLN A 18 1.13 -6.61 3.05
C GLN A 18 2.66 -6.63 3.18
N SER A 19 3.35 -7.33 2.26
CA SER A 19 4.81 -7.38 2.23
C SER A 19 5.42 -5.99 2.00
N VAL A 20 4.84 -5.22 1.09
CA VAL A 20 5.24 -3.82 0.84
C VAL A 20 4.98 -2.97 2.07
N ALA A 21 3.81 -3.05 2.69
CA ALA A 21 3.49 -2.29 3.90
C ALA A 21 4.52 -2.56 5.02
N GLY A 22 4.81 -3.83 5.28
CA GLY A 22 5.85 -4.23 6.25
C GLY A 22 7.24 -3.71 5.88
N ALA A 23 7.63 -3.83 4.60
CA ALA A 23 8.93 -3.35 4.12
C ALA A 23 9.06 -1.82 4.22
N ILE A 24 7.98 -1.06 3.97
CA ILE A 24 7.94 0.39 4.16
C ILE A 24 8.05 0.76 5.64
N ILE A 25 7.39 0.03 6.54
CA ILE A 25 7.51 0.27 7.98
C ILE A 25 8.96 0.05 8.46
N VAL A 26 9.56 -1.10 8.12
CA VAL A 26 10.94 -1.42 8.51
C VAL A 26 11.93 -0.43 7.90
N SER A 27 11.82 -0.15 6.60
CA SER A 27 12.67 0.84 5.93
C SER A 27 12.47 2.24 6.50
N GLY A 28 11.23 2.61 6.83
CA GLY A 28 10.91 3.90 7.44
C GLY A 28 11.56 4.06 8.82
N LEU A 29 11.46 3.04 9.67
CA LEU A 29 12.15 3.01 10.96
C LEU A 29 13.68 3.10 10.80
N GLY A 30 14.24 2.37 9.83
CA GLY A 30 15.66 2.48 9.48
C GLY A 30 16.05 3.89 9.05
N TRP A 31 15.25 4.54 8.21
CA TRP A 31 15.47 5.92 7.79
C TRP A 31 15.44 6.89 8.97
N LEU A 32 14.49 6.73 9.90
CA LEU A 32 14.37 7.55 11.11
C LEU A 32 15.57 7.37 12.05
N SER A 33 16.11 6.15 12.16
CA SER A 33 17.28 5.84 12.98
C SER A 33 18.58 6.46 12.44
N LEU A 34 18.68 6.73 11.14
CA LEU A 34 19.89 7.27 10.48
C LEU A 34 20.02 8.80 10.57
N ASN A 35 19.65 9.41 11.70
CA ASN A 35 19.48 10.87 11.86
C ASN A 35 20.68 11.74 11.41
N ASN A 36 21.90 11.22 11.48
CA ASN A 36 23.13 11.94 11.10
C ASN A 36 23.86 11.34 9.89
N ASN A 37 23.25 10.37 9.18
CA ASN A 37 23.86 9.72 8.02
C ASN A 37 22.99 9.92 6.77
N SER A 38 23.16 11.08 6.14
CA SER A 38 22.43 11.46 4.93
C SER A 38 22.71 10.53 3.75
N GLU A 39 23.94 10.03 3.62
CA GLU A 39 24.33 9.10 2.55
C GLU A 39 23.62 7.74 2.70
N ALA A 40 23.61 7.18 3.91
CA ALA A 40 22.89 5.94 4.20
C ALA A 40 21.38 6.10 4.01
N ARG A 41 20.80 7.24 4.44
CA ARG A 41 19.39 7.58 4.17
C ARG A 41 19.09 7.61 2.67
N GLN A 42 19.93 8.26 1.89
CA GLN A 42 19.73 8.35 0.44
C GLN A 42 19.90 6.99 -0.23
N ARG A 43 20.84 6.16 0.22
CA ARG A 43 20.98 4.78 -0.27
C ARG A 43 19.73 3.96 0.04
N LEU A 44 19.19 4.06 1.25
CA LEU A 44 17.96 3.37 1.64
C LEU A 44 16.77 3.81 0.78
N VAL A 45 16.55 5.12 0.62
CA VAL A 45 15.47 5.67 -0.23
C VAL A 45 15.62 5.19 -1.68
N ARG A 46 16.85 5.14 -2.22
CA ARG A 46 17.09 4.58 -3.56
C ARG A 46 16.67 3.11 -3.66
N CYS A 47 17.01 2.28 -2.66
CA CYS A 47 16.62 0.87 -2.63
C CYS A 47 15.10 0.66 -2.48
N MET A 48 14.36 1.62 -1.89
CA MET A 48 12.90 1.55 -1.78
C MET A 48 12.19 1.56 -3.14
N PHE A 49 12.88 1.88 -4.24
CA PHE A 49 12.35 1.70 -5.60
C PHE A 49 11.76 0.30 -5.82
N PHE A 50 12.47 -0.75 -5.39
CA PHE A 50 12.01 -2.12 -5.57
C PHE A 50 10.77 -2.44 -4.74
N ILE A 51 10.63 -1.85 -3.55
CA ILE A 51 9.45 -2.00 -2.70
C ILE A 51 8.22 -1.40 -3.42
N TRP A 52 8.35 -0.19 -3.98
CA TRP A 52 7.27 0.44 -4.73
C TRP A 52 6.97 -0.25 -6.07
N LEU A 53 7.99 -0.83 -6.71
CA LEU A 53 7.80 -1.65 -7.91
C LEU A 53 6.93 -2.88 -7.61
N VAL A 54 7.21 -3.58 -6.51
CA VAL A 54 6.40 -4.72 -6.05
C VAL A 54 4.96 -4.29 -5.76
N MET A 55 4.76 -3.13 -5.15
CA MET A 55 3.41 -2.58 -4.93
C MET A 55 2.66 -2.34 -6.24
N GLY A 56 3.35 -1.76 -7.24
CA GLY A 56 2.80 -1.56 -8.58
C GLY A 56 2.37 -2.88 -9.24
N ILE A 57 3.18 -3.93 -9.11
CA ILE A 57 2.84 -5.28 -9.60
C ILE A 57 1.61 -5.84 -8.89
N GLY A 58 1.51 -5.68 -7.56
CA GLY A 58 0.32 -6.06 -6.81
C GLY A 58 -0.95 -5.36 -7.33
N PHE A 59 -0.86 -4.06 -7.60
CA PHE A 59 -1.97 -3.30 -8.17
C PHE A 59 -2.37 -3.77 -9.57
N LEU A 60 -1.39 -4.10 -10.42
CA LEU A 60 -1.68 -4.66 -11.75
C LEU A 60 -2.41 -5.99 -11.65
N ALA A 61 -2.03 -6.87 -10.71
CA ALA A 61 -2.75 -8.11 -10.45
C ALA A 61 -4.20 -7.86 -10.03
N SER A 62 -4.43 -6.88 -9.16
CA SER A 62 -5.78 -6.45 -8.76
C SER A 62 -6.61 -5.96 -9.96
N ILE A 63 -6.05 -5.11 -10.83
CA ILE A 63 -6.75 -4.61 -12.02
C ILE A 63 -7.11 -5.74 -13.00
N ILE A 64 -6.20 -6.70 -13.20
CA ILE A 64 -6.44 -7.89 -14.04
C ILE A 64 -7.62 -8.69 -13.48
N HIS A 65 -7.71 -8.84 -12.16
CA HIS A 65 -8.84 -9.51 -11.49
C HIS A 65 -10.17 -8.79 -11.72
N LEU A 66 -10.17 -7.45 -11.60
CA LEU A 66 -11.36 -6.61 -11.82
C LEU A 66 -11.79 -6.57 -13.30
N GLY A 67 -10.94 -7.03 -14.22
CA GLY A 67 -11.22 -7.15 -15.66
C GLY A 67 -11.18 -5.82 -16.44
N SER A 68 -11.08 -4.67 -15.78
CA SER A 68 -10.82 -3.37 -16.46
C SER A 68 -10.41 -2.28 -15.46
N PRO A 69 -9.52 -1.34 -15.83
CA PRO A 69 -9.16 -0.18 -15.01
C PRO A 69 -10.36 0.71 -14.63
N LEU A 70 -11.34 0.88 -15.54
CA LEU A 70 -12.56 1.66 -15.28
C LEU A 70 -13.39 1.09 -14.12
N ARG A 71 -13.39 -0.24 -13.94
CA ARG A 71 -14.04 -0.89 -12.79
C ARG A 71 -13.34 -0.61 -11.47
N ALA A 72 -12.02 -0.44 -11.48
CA ALA A 72 -11.28 -0.01 -10.30
C ALA A 72 -11.64 1.44 -9.91
N PHE A 73 -11.81 2.34 -10.88
CA PHE A 73 -12.31 3.69 -10.57
C PHE A 73 -13.77 3.68 -10.09
N ASN A 74 -14.62 2.86 -10.69
CA ASN A 74 -16.01 2.69 -10.24
C ASN A 74 -16.08 2.07 -8.84
N SER A 75 -15.10 1.27 -8.41
CA SER A 75 -15.09 0.74 -7.05
C SER A 75 -14.89 1.86 -6.02
N LEU A 76 -14.18 2.95 -6.36
CA LEU A 76 -13.96 4.10 -5.47
C LEU A 76 -15.24 4.87 -5.16
N THR A 77 -16.29 4.81 -6.00
CA THR A 77 -17.58 5.45 -5.70
C THR A 77 -18.36 4.74 -4.60
N ARG A 78 -17.93 3.53 -4.20
CA ARG A 78 -18.53 2.72 -3.14
C ARG A 78 -17.66 2.61 -1.89
N VAL A 79 -16.68 3.52 -1.72
CA VAL A 79 -15.89 3.62 -0.49
C VAL A 79 -16.83 3.85 0.69
N GLY A 80 -16.64 3.11 1.77
CA GLY A 80 -17.49 3.08 2.96
C GLY A 80 -18.65 2.08 2.88
N ALA A 81 -19.06 1.66 1.68
CA ALA A 81 -20.18 0.73 1.49
C ALA A 81 -19.76 -0.73 1.25
N SER A 82 -18.49 -0.97 0.89
CA SER A 82 -17.97 -2.32 0.63
C SER A 82 -16.55 -2.46 1.18
N ALA A 83 -16.30 -3.53 1.94
CA ALA A 83 -14.97 -3.84 2.45
C ALA A 83 -13.95 -4.00 1.31
N LEU A 84 -14.33 -4.63 0.19
CA LEU A 84 -13.45 -4.77 -0.99
C LEU A 84 -13.11 -3.41 -1.62
N SER A 85 -14.06 -2.46 -1.63
CA SER A 85 -13.81 -1.10 -2.12
C SER A 85 -12.85 -0.35 -1.20
N ASN A 86 -13.03 -0.48 0.12
CA ASN A 86 -12.14 0.13 1.11
C ASN A 86 -10.72 -0.41 1.03
N GLU A 87 -10.55 -1.70 0.78
CA GLU A 87 -9.23 -2.33 0.58
C GLU A 87 -8.50 -1.72 -0.63
N ILE A 88 -9.17 -1.66 -1.79
CA ILE A 88 -8.58 -1.10 -3.01
C ILE A 88 -8.27 0.40 -2.81
N ALA A 89 -9.20 1.14 -2.20
CA ALA A 89 -9.05 2.58 -1.97
C ALA A 89 -7.91 2.89 -0.99
N SER A 90 -7.83 2.17 0.13
CA SER A 90 -6.77 2.34 1.14
C SER A 90 -5.40 1.96 0.58
N GLY A 91 -5.31 0.89 -0.20
CA GLY A 91 -4.09 0.53 -0.92
C GLY A 91 -3.66 1.62 -1.91
N ALA A 92 -4.61 2.17 -2.67
CA ALA A 92 -4.31 3.18 -3.69
C ALA A 92 -3.84 4.48 -3.03
N LEU A 93 -4.47 4.85 -1.91
CA LEU A 93 -4.06 5.96 -1.09
C LEU A 93 -2.64 5.75 -0.51
N PHE A 94 -2.37 4.58 0.06
CA PHE A 94 -1.05 4.22 0.57
C PHE A 94 0.03 4.32 -0.52
N PHE A 95 -0.23 3.75 -1.71
CA PHE A 95 0.70 3.78 -2.83
C PHE A 95 0.93 5.18 -3.39
N ALA A 96 -0.13 5.98 -3.54
CA ALA A 96 -0.01 7.35 -4.02
C ALA A 96 0.75 8.24 -3.01
N VAL A 97 0.33 8.23 -1.75
CA VAL A 97 0.95 9.07 -0.70
C VAL A 97 2.40 8.67 -0.46
N GLY A 98 2.67 7.37 -0.36
CA GLY A 98 4.02 6.85 -0.11
C GLY A 98 4.94 6.89 -1.32
N GLY A 99 4.42 6.63 -2.52
CA GLY A 99 5.17 6.72 -3.77
C GLY A 99 5.58 8.16 -4.09
N VAL A 100 4.69 9.14 -3.86
CA VAL A 100 5.02 10.56 -4.01
C VAL A 100 6.06 10.99 -2.98
N TRP A 101 5.90 10.57 -1.72
CA TRP A 101 6.90 10.80 -0.69
C TRP A 101 8.28 10.29 -1.11
N TRP A 102 8.33 9.05 -1.58
CA TRP A 102 9.56 8.39 -2.01
C TRP A 102 10.18 9.13 -3.19
N LEU A 103 9.40 9.49 -4.21
CA LEU A 103 9.90 10.18 -5.39
C LEU A 103 10.47 11.55 -5.05
N LEU A 104 9.76 12.35 -4.24
CA LEU A 104 10.24 13.68 -3.82
C LEU A 104 11.50 13.58 -2.97
N THR A 105 11.58 12.58 -2.09
CA THR A 105 12.75 12.33 -1.24
C THR A 105 13.94 11.83 -2.08
N PHE A 106 13.69 10.92 -3.04
CA PHE A 106 14.69 10.43 -3.99
C PHE A 106 15.29 11.58 -4.81
N LEU A 107 14.44 12.51 -5.28
CA LEU A 107 14.86 13.69 -6.03
C LEU A 107 15.54 14.77 -5.16
N GLY A 108 15.62 14.59 -3.84
CA GLY A 108 16.17 15.58 -2.91
C GLY A 108 15.33 16.86 -2.78
N LYS A 109 14.04 16.82 -3.16
CA LYS A 109 13.14 17.99 -3.19
C LYS A 109 12.33 18.17 -1.89
N MET A 110 12.70 17.47 -0.82
CA MET A 110 11.92 17.37 0.41
C MET A 110 12.69 17.92 1.61
N PRO A 111 12.16 18.94 2.32
CA PRO A 111 12.71 19.37 3.60
C PRO A 111 12.67 18.23 4.63
N ALA A 112 13.69 18.12 5.48
CA ALA A 112 13.84 16.98 6.39
C ALA A 112 12.66 16.75 7.34
N ILE A 113 12.06 17.84 7.87
CA ILE A 113 10.91 17.77 8.77
C ILE A 113 9.68 17.24 8.04
N LEU A 114 9.42 17.76 6.83
CA LEU A 114 8.30 17.31 6.00
C LEU A 114 8.48 15.85 5.56
N ALA A 115 9.70 15.48 5.16
CA ALA A 115 10.03 14.10 4.81
C ALA A 115 9.74 13.14 5.98
N LYS A 116 10.14 13.51 7.20
CA LYS A 116 9.87 12.71 8.39
C LYS A 116 8.37 12.56 8.68
N ALA A 117 7.62 13.66 8.71
CA ALA A 117 6.20 13.63 9.02
C ALA A 117 5.39 12.83 7.98
N TRP A 118 5.72 13.01 6.70
CA TRP A 118 5.05 12.32 5.61
C TRP A 118 5.42 10.83 5.56
N LEU A 119 6.66 10.45 5.89
CA LEU A 119 7.03 9.04 6.06
C LEU A 119 6.19 8.37 7.16
N LEU A 120 6.02 9.03 8.31
CA LEU A 120 5.18 8.51 9.40
C LEU A 120 3.72 8.35 8.97
N LEU A 121 3.16 9.34 8.25
CA LEU A 121 1.83 9.23 7.65
C LEU A 121 1.75 8.03 6.70
N THR A 122 2.78 7.82 5.87
CA THR A 122 2.83 6.69 4.92
C THR A 122 2.82 5.35 5.66
N MET A 123 3.56 5.22 6.77
CA MET A 123 3.57 4.02 7.60
C MET A 123 2.18 3.77 8.23
N LEU A 124 1.52 4.82 8.72
CA LEU A 124 0.16 4.72 9.26
C LEU A 124 -0.85 4.26 8.21
N LEU A 125 -0.76 4.80 6.99
CA LEU A 125 -1.58 4.37 5.86
C LEU A 125 -1.29 2.91 5.47
N GLY A 126 -0.04 2.45 5.57
CA GLY A 126 0.32 1.05 5.40
C GLY A 126 -0.38 0.14 6.42
N CYS A 127 -0.42 0.55 7.70
CA CYS A 127 -1.19 -0.17 8.73
C CYS A 127 -2.69 -0.18 8.40
N LEU A 128 -3.27 0.97 8.02
CA LEU A 128 -4.68 1.05 7.63
C LEU A 128 -5.00 0.12 6.45
N PHE A 129 -4.14 0.08 5.44
CA PHE A 129 -4.30 -0.80 4.30
C PHE A 129 -4.32 -2.29 4.70
N VAL A 130 -3.41 -2.70 5.59
CA VAL A 130 -3.41 -4.07 6.13
C VAL A 130 -4.67 -4.35 6.97
N LEU A 131 -5.16 -3.36 7.72
CA LEU A 131 -6.42 -3.49 8.46
C LEU A 131 -7.61 -3.72 7.52
N GLU A 132 -7.77 -2.92 6.47
CA GLU A 132 -8.86 -3.10 5.49
C GLU A 132 -8.80 -4.48 4.82
N MET A 133 -7.60 -5.00 4.51
CA MET A 133 -7.45 -6.38 4.03
C MET A 133 -8.00 -7.41 5.02
N THR A 134 -7.71 -7.26 6.31
CA THR A 134 -8.23 -8.19 7.32
C THR A 134 -9.76 -8.11 7.47
N LEU A 135 -10.33 -6.92 7.33
CA LEU A 135 -11.78 -6.70 7.38
C LEU A 135 -12.51 -7.38 6.22
N VAL A 136 -11.91 -7.45 5.03
CA VAL A 136 -12.48 -8.18 3.88
C VAL A 136 -12.67 -9.66 4.19
N TYR A 137 -11.74 -10.29 4.91
CA TYR A 137 -11.86 -11.70 5.29
C TYR A 137 -12.78 -11.94 6.49
N GLN A 138 -13.14 -10.90 7.25
CA GLN A 138 -14.03 -10.98 8.41
C GLN A 138 -15.50 -10.65 8.12
N ILE A 139 -15.87 -10.35 6.86
CA ILE A 139 -17.24 -9.98 6.47
C ILE A 139 -18.30 -10.95 7.04
N LYS A 140 -17.98 -12.25 7.12
CA LYS A 140 -18.90 -13.27 7.62
C LYS A 140 -19.23 -13.10 9.12
N TYR A 141 -18.29 -12.64 9.95
CA TYR A 141 -18.50 -12.46 11.39
C TYR A 141 -19.14 -11.12 11.76
N ARG A 142 -19.06 -10.11 10.88
CA ARG A 142 -19.62 -8.78 11.14
C ARG A 142 -21.12 -8.71 10.90
N ALA A 143 -21.65 -9.56 10.02
CA ALA A 143 -23.09 -9.66 9.73
C ALA A 143 -23.89 -10.33 10.86
N ASP A 144 -23.22 -11.09 11.74
CA ASP A 144 -23.86 -11.81 12.85
C ASP A 144 -23.92 -10.99 14.15
N LEU A 145 -23.33 -9.79 14.15
CA LEU A 145 -23.21 -8.89 15.32
C LEU A 145 -24.02 -7.59 15.17
N VAL A 146 -24.80 -7.44 14.09
CA VAL A 146 -25.72 -6.32 13.82
C VAL A 146 -27.09 -6.89 13.50
#